data_AF-A0AAP0RZ98-F1
#
_entry.id   AF-A0AAP0RZ98-F1
#
_cell.length_a   1.000
_cell.length_b   1.000
_cell.length_c   1.000
_cell.angle_alpha   90.00
_cell.angle_beta   90.00
_cell.angle_gamma   90.00
#
_symmetry.space_group_name_H-M   'P 1'
#
loop_
_entity.id
_entity.type
_entity.pdbx_description
1 polymer ?
#
loop_
_entity_poly.entity_id
_entity_poly.type
_entity_poly.pdbx_seq_one_letter_code
_entity_poly.pdbx_strand_id
1 'polypeptide(L)'
;MLQLLISYTMQGMELDDGKASNLFTTRTQDFNDDTSIEKSILFSDWKPSDFPPCKIRYFNPSVDFVAIMASHDTNPQNFSTTTSSIADITLEDEARRVKTEVEITIKEVEGSEFYSRFTDQLRNDPNIQRNIKRVLGSNQHMMMVVYALGSIEFGYMPQYQLALAILLKRDFSDLIEGIEVFDPMMSPVDCKVVEELGCNVLSVNEHCRRQVKKPTLFFMPYPCREHLWNLLDANWCPSQINQMILLSNTGIRSGPRDKLMGKYIDEEVHYNAYKLYRAVIRKYTKEYAIYAPLNKCYRNIFHGFSWNFFNVKSRLDMDTLLPDDFTKEMRLEERREIEEDFQRRDHIHLRNCRELLVKSTFKANEDYENPREWWDCYRTYRVHRRICSLWRPPHTGWIKLNFSGKGHGKNGTKAGFGGVLRNEFKHRLAVYSGSLGEVDSMVANVEALRQGLRCLQYMSPPVTRLVLEGNDLSVIRWANRGFEPPKRIAEALGEIYCWLKGIEYVAYHVYEESNSLAIELANKGANLLNLRVWFSPS
;
A
#
# COMPACT_ATOMS: atom_id res chain seq x y z
N MET A 1 46.99 -10.62 1.36
CA MET A 1 46.18 -10.33 0.15
C MET A 1 44.75 -9.98 0.58
N LEU A 2 44.34 -8.87 1.20
CA LEU A 2 44.86 -7.52 1.48
C LEU A 2 45.76 -6.91 0.38
N GLN A 3 45.28 -5.79 -0.17
CA GLN A 3 45.77 -4.98 -1.30
C GLN A 3 45.45 -5.54 -2.69
N LEU A 4 44.42 -4.96 -3.32
CA LEU A 4 44.39 -4.45 -4.71
C LEU A 4 42.94 -4.38 -5.20
N LEU A 5 42.29 -3.23 -4.97
CA LEU A 5 41.25 -2.64 -5.85
C LEU A 5 40.80 -1.28 -5.27
N ILE A 6 41.78 -0.42 -4.97
CA ILE A 6 41.60 1.04 -4.89
C ILE A 6 42.52 1.62 -5.96
N SER A 7 41.97 1.86 -7.15
CA SER A 7 42.52 2.81 -8.12
C SER A 7 41.55 2.94 -9.28
N TYR A 8 40.42 3.61 -9.10
CA TYR A 8 39.77 4.40 -10.14
C TYR A 8 38.75 5.30 -9.46
N THR A 9 38.59 6.50 -10.02
CA THR A 9 37.69 7.60 -9.60
C THR A 9 38.12 8.43 -8.40
N MET A 10 39.25 9.13 -8.53
CA MET A 10 39.37 10.54 -8.12
C MET A 10 40.27 11.28 -9.12
N GLN A 11 39.66 11.96 -10.07
CA GLN A 11 40.25 13.10 -10.78
C GLN A 11 39.12 14.08 -11.08
N GLY A 12 39.31 15.32 -10.63
CA GLY A 12 38.49 16.47 -11.01
C GLY A 12 37.56 16.96 -9.91
N MET A 13 38.11 17.71 -8.95
CA MET A 13 37.67 19.06 -8.57
C MET A 13 38.50 19.52 -7.37
N GLU A 14 39.59 20.25 -7.67
CA GLU A 14 40.21 21.17 -6.71
C GLU A 14 39.22 22.29 -6.39
N LEU A 15 39.13 22.69 -5.11
CA LEU A 15 38.94 24.07 -4.68
C LEU A 15 39.13 24.17 -3.14
N ASP A 16 40.24 24.83 -2.79
CA ASP A 16 40.52 25.69 -1.62
C ASP A 16 40.26 25.19 -0.18
N ASP A 17 41.38 24.91 0.52
CA ASP A 17 41.49 24.90 1.97
C ASP A 17 41.62 26.34 2.51
N GLY A 18 40.71 26.76 3.38
CA GLY A 18 40.84 28.05 4.04
C GLY A 18 39.79 28.37 5.10
N LYS A 19 40.12 28.04 6.36
CA LYS A 19 39.57 28.58 7.62
C LYS A 19 38.23 28.00 8.09
N ALA A 20 38.31 26.99 8.95
CA ALA A 20 37.29 26.71 9.97
C ALA A 20 37.96 26.65 11.34
N SER A 21 37.96 27.79 12.05
CA SER A 21 38.22 27.86 13.48
C SER A 21 37.13 28.71 14.12
N ASN A 22 36.40 28.10 15.06
CA ASN A 22 35.56 28.69 16.10
C ASN A 22 34.31 29.46 15.64
N LEU A 23 33.14 28.91 15.98
CA LEU A 23 32.07 29.58 16.77
C LEU A 23 30.74 28.85 16.55
N PHE A 24 30.39 27.95 17.45
CA PHE A 24 28.98 27.70 17.78
C PHE A 24 28.86 27.49 19.28
N THR A 25 28.83 28.61 20.00
CA THR A 25 28.22 28.70 21.33
C THR A 25 26.71 28.61 21.17
N THR A 26 26.17 27.66 21.91
CA THR A 26 24.76 27.38 22.18
C THR A 26 23.96 28.65 22.52
N ARG A 27 22.83 28.85 21.85
CA ARG A 27 21.72 29.67 22.35
C ARG A 27 20.46 28.83 22.27
N THR A 28 20.08 28.26 23.41
CA THR A 28 18.76 27.68 23.66
C THR A 28 17.72 28.81 23.58
N GLN A 29 16.74 28.64 22.70
CA GLN A 29 15.47 29.37 22.76
C GLN A 29 14.41 28.36 23.21
N ASP A 30 13.89 28.61 24.40
CA ASP A 30 12.81 27.85 25.01
C ASP A 30 11.53 27.99 24.18
N PHE A 31 11.12 26.88 23.56
CA PHE A 31 9.73 26.64 23.19
C PHE A 31 9.11 25.80 24.29
N ASN A 32 8.21 26.41 25.05
CA ASN A 32 7.24 25.70 25.88
C ASN A 32 6.23 25.02 24.95
N ASP A 33 6.52 23.79 24.55
CA ASP A 33 5.55 22.82 24.04
C ASP A 33 5.42 21.71 25.08
N ASP A 34 4.21 21.53 25.60
CA ASP A 34 3.83 20.52 26.59
C ASP A 34 3.69 19.13 25.93
N THR A 35 4.77 18.67 25.31
CA THR A 35 4.95 17.30 24.81
C THR A 35 6.27 16.75 25.30
N SER A 36 6.36 16.53 26.62
CA SER A 36 7.50 15.80 27.19
C SER A 36 7.39 14.31 26.83
N ILE A 37 7.93 13.94 25.66
CA ILE A 37 8.25 12.55 25.36
C ILE A 37 9.38 12.16 26.33
N GLU A 38 9.09 11.22 27.22
CA GLU A 38 10.06 10.66 28.17
C GLU A 38 11.27 10.14 27.39
N LYS A 39 12.48 10.67 27.65
CA LYS A 39 13.71 10.27 26.94
C LYS A 39 14.06 8.78 27.11
N SER A 40 13.53 8.13 28.14
CA SER A 40 13.56 6.67 28.36
C SER A 40 12.84 5.86 27.28
N ILE A 41 11.99 6.49 26.45
CA ILE A 41 11.21 5.87 25.38
C ILE A 41 11.93 6.00 24.02
N LEU A 42 13.02 6.78 23.94
CA LEU A 42 13.89 6.83 22.78
C LEU A 42 14.87 5.66 22.84
N PHE A 43 14.64 4.64 22.01
CA PHE A 43 15.49 3.44 21.87
C PHE A 43 16.91 3.73 21.33
N SER A 44 17.28 5.00 21.18
CA SER A 44 18.60 5.49 20.77
C SER A 44 19.73 5.15 21.76
N ASP A 45 19.40 4.73 22.99
CA ASP A 45 20.39 4.39 24.01
C ASP A 45 20.82 2.92 23.98
N TRP A 46 20.24 2.09 23.10
CA TRP A 46 20.62 0.69 22.98
C TRP A 46 21.77 0.53 22.01
N LYS A 47 22.96 0.27 22.54
CA LYS A 47 24.15 0.00 21.72
C LYS A 47 24.13 -1.46 21.27
N PRO A 48 24.75 -1.78 20.11
CA PRO A 48 24.99 -3.18 19.72
C PRO A 48 25.66 -4.04 20.82
N SER A 49 26.39 -3.40 21.75
CA SER A 49 27.03 -4.00 22.93
C SER A 49 26.09 -4.35 24.08
N ASP A 50 24.86 -3.82 24.13
CA ASP A 50 23.84 -4.19 25.14
C ASP A 50 23.22 -5.57 24.85
N PHE A 51 23.45 -6.07 23.63
CA PHE A 51 23.21 -7.43 23.19
C PHE A 51 24.53 -8.14 22.83
N PRO A 52 25.44 -8.35 23.81
CA PRO A 52 26.67 -9.04 23.53
C PRO A 52 26.38 -10.52 23.23
N PRO A 53 27.24 -11.22 22.45
CA PRO A 53 27.12 -12.66 22.20
C PRO A 53 26.94 -13.50 23.48
N CYS A 54 27.33 -12.97 24.65
CA CYS A 54 27.24 -13.60 25.96
C CYS A 54 25.92 -13.38 26.74
N LYS A 55 24.95 -12.61 26.23
CA LYS A 55 23.57 -12.58 26.78
C LYS A 55 22.56 -13.38 25.94
N ILE A 56 22.96 -13.84 24.75
CA ILE A 56 22.29 -14.96 24.08
C ILE A 56 22.66 -16.21 24.87
N ARG A 57 21.78 -16.63 25.78
CA ARG A 57 21.89 -18.00 26.29
C ARG A 57 21.38 -18.92 25.18
N TYR A 58 22.32 -19.57 24.49
CA TYR A 58 22.03 -20.78 23.74
C TYR A 58 21.49 -21.81 24.74
N PHE A 59 20.18 -22.03 24.74
CA PHE A 59 19.55 -22.97 25.67
C PHE A 59 19.36 -24.33 25.04
N ASN A 60 19.56 -25.36 25.86
CA ASN A 60 19.01 -26.69 25.64
C ASN A 60 17.47 -26.59 25.81
N PRO A 61 16.63 -27.02 24.84
CA PRO A 61 15.20 -26.67 24.76
C PRO A 61 14.27 -27.17 25.89
N SER A 62 14.79 -27.76 26.97
CA SER A 62 14.08 -28.82 27.68
C SER A 62 12.95 -28.44 28.65
N VAL A 63 12.48 -27.19 28.74
CA VAL A 63 11.24 -26.90 29.50
C VAL A 63 10.38 -25.80 28.85
N ASP A 64 10.96 -24.61 28.62
CA ASP A 64 10.17 -23.42 28.26
C ASP A 64 9.58 -23.49 26.84
N PHE A 65 10.36 -23.81 25.79
CA PHE A 65 9.83 -23.89 24.41
C PHE A 65 9.16 -25.22 24.11
N VAL A 66 9.64 -26.33 24.68
CA VAL A 66 9.00 -27.65 24.48
C VAL A 66 7.57 -27.63 24.98
N ALA A 67 7.27 -26.99 26.12
CA ALA A 67 5.90 -26.85 26.59
C ALA A 67 5.03 -26.02 25.62
N ILE A 68 5.58 -24.95 25.02
CA ILE A 68 4.87 -24.11 24.03
C ILE A 68 4.61 -24.90 22.74
N MET A 69 5.64 -25.56 22.23
CA MET A 69 5.53 -26.34 21.00
C MET A 69 4.65 -27.57 21.20
N ALA A 70 4.77 -28.28 22.32
CA ALA A 70 3.91 -29.40 22.66
C ALA A 70 2.46 -28.96 22.89
N SER A 71 2.20 -27.80 23.52
CA SER A 71 0.83 -27.29 23.67
C SER A 71 0.23 -26.84 22.33
N HIS A 72 1.04 -26.29 21.43
CA HIS A 72 0.60 -25.91 20.08
C HIS A 72 0.34 -27.15 19.20
N ASP A 73 1.27 -28.10 19.20
CA ASP A 73 1.24 -29.32 18.38
C ASP A 73 0.14 -30.31 18.86
N THR A 74 -0.31 -30.24 20.12
CA THR A 74 -1.40 -31.11 20.64
C THR A 74 -2.80 -30.52 20.49
N ASN A 75 -2.95 -29.25 20.08
CA ASN A 75 -4.26 -28.63 19.92
C ASN A 75 -4.94 -29.11 18.61
N PRO A 76 -6.07 -29.83 18.68
CA PRO A 76 -6.73 -30.39 17.50
C PRO A 76 -7.15 -29.35 16.47
N GLN A 77 -7.46 -28.11 16.91
CA GLN A 77 -7.81 -27.02 15.99
C GLN A 77 -6.63 -26.55 15.12
N ASN A 78 -5.39 -26.76 15.57
CA ASN A 78 -4.19 -26.40 14.81
C ASN A 78 -3.86 -27.43 13.70
N PHE A 79 -4.30 -28.70 13.85
CA PHE A 79 -4.17 -29.75 12.84
C PHE A 79 -5.42 -29.90 11.94
N SER A 80 -6.60 -29.49 12.43
CA SER A 80 -7.91 -29.66 11.77
C SER A 80 -8.24 -28.61 10.70
N THR A 81 -7.26 -27.93 10.10
CA THR A 81 -7.47 -27.13 8.89
C THR A 81 -7.25 -27.94 7.60
N THR A 82 -7.13 -29.27 7.71
CA THR A 82 -7.08 -30.19 6.59
C THR A 82 -8.45 -30.25 5.89
N THR A 83 -8.53 -29.54 4.77
CA THR A 83 -9.45 -29.73 3.63
C THR A 83 -10.96 -29.47 3.82
N SER A 84 -11.57 -29.61 4.99
CA SER A 84 -13.04 -29.47 5.11
C SER A 84 -13.55 -28.05 5.38
N SER A 85 -12.75 -27.12 5.91
CA SER A 85 -13.21 -25.75 6.24
C SER A 85 -12.93 -24.69 5.17
N ILE A 86 -12.20 -25.03 4.10
CA ILE A 86 -11.82 -24.10 3.02
C ILE A 86 -12.98 -23.89 2.04
N ALA A 87 -14.00 -24.76 2.10
CA ALA A 87 -15.18 -24.72 1.25
C ALA A 87 -16.14 -23.55 1.56
N ASP A 88 -16.12 -23.00 2.78
CA ASP A 88 -17.07 -21.98 3.24
C ASP A 88 -16.43 -20.59 3.39
N ILE A 89 -15.70 -20.12 2.38
CA ILE A 89 -15.37 -18.69 2.30
C ILE A 89 -16.63 -17.95 1.87
N THR A 90 -17.36 -17.46 2.86
CA THR A 90 -18.50 -16.57 2.62
C THR A 90 -18.00 -15.21 2.15
N LEU A 91 -18.81 -14.57 1.29
CA LEU A 91 -18.62 -13.19 0.87
C LEU A 91 -18.58 -12.26 2.09
N GLU A 92 -19.42 -12.54 3.09
CA GLU A 92 -19.53 -11.81 4.36
C GLU A 92 -18.21 -11.75 5.12
N ASP A 93 -17.54 -12.90 5.28
CA ASP A 93 -16.29 -12.94 6.02
C ASP A 93 -15.15 -12.24 5.27
N GLU A 94 -15.11 -12.34 3.94
CA GLU A 94 -14.10 -11.63 3.15
C GLU A 94 -14.33 -10.12 3.21
N ALA A 95 -15.58 -9.69 3.06
CA ALA A 95 -15.97 -8.29 3.22
C ALA A 95 -15.57 -7.73 4.58
N ARG A 96 -15.83 -8.47 5.67
CA ARG A 96 -15.41 -8.06 7.01
C ARG A 96 -13.89 -7.85 7.11
N ARG A 97 -13.10 -8.76 6.52
CA ARG A 97 -11.63 -8.67 6.53
C ARG A 97 -11.12 -7.49 5.69
N VAL A 98 -11.58 -7.38 4.44
CA VAL A 98 -11.21 -6.27 3.55
C VAL A 98 -11.60 -4.93 4.17
N LYS A 99 -12.78 -4.84 4.80
CA LYS A 99 -13.19 -3.63 5.54
C LYS A 99 -12.22 -3.27 6.66
N THR A 100 -11.83 -4.22 7.52
CA THR A 100 -10.83 -3.98 8.57
C THR A 100 -9.50 -3.48 7.98
N GLU A 101 -9.06 -4.06 6.86
CA GLU A 101 -7.84 -3.61 6.17
C GLU A 101 -7.97 -2.18 5.62
N VAL A 102 -9.14 -1.81 5.06
CA VAL A 102 -9.42 -0.44 4.61
C VAL A 102 -9.48 0.53 5.79
N GLU A 103 -10.07 0.16 6.92
CA GLU A 103 -10.11 1.00 8.13
C GLU A 103 -8.70 1.26 8.70
N ILE A 104 -7.82 0.25 8.69
CA ILE A 104 -6.39 0.44 9.01
C ILE A 104 -5.77 1.43 8.02
N THR A 105 -6.05 1.26 6.73
CA THR A 105 -5.52 2.10 5.66
C THR A 105 -5.97 3.57 5.78
N ILE A 106 -7.22 3.81 6.19
CA ILE A 106 -7.74 5.16 6.49
C ILE A 106 -6.89 5.82 7.58
N LYS A 107 -6.61 5.12 8.69
CA LYS A 107 -5.78 5.66 9.78
C LYS A 107 -4.34 5.93 9.34
N GLU A 108 -3.78 5.06 8.50
CA GLU A 108 -2.44 5.27 7.92
C GLU A 108 -2.38 6.53 7.05
N VAL A 109 -3.36 6.71 6.16
CA VAL A 109 -3.43 7.91 5.30
C VAL A 109 -3.66 9.16 6.16
N GLU A 110 -4.59 9.12 7.10
CA GLU A 110 -4.91 10.25 7.99
C GLU A 110 -3.68 10.74 8.77
N GLY A 111 -2.87 9.82 9.31
CA GLY A 111 -1.67 10.14 10.08
C GLY A 111 -0.43 10.50 9.25
N SER A 112 -0.54 10.54 7.91
CA SER A 112 0.61 10.73 7.02
C SER A 112 0.97 12.19 6.76
N GLU A 113 2.24 12.45 6.44
CA GLU A 113 2.66 13.78 6.00
C GLU A 113 1.98 14.17 4.68
N PHE A 114 1.75 13.18 3.80
CA PHE A 114 1.01 13.36 2.56
C PHE A 114 -0.37 13.99 2.82
N TYR A 115 -1.17 13.41 3.72
CA TYR A 115 -2.54 13.87 3.95
C TYR A 115 -2.58 15.24 4.66
N SER A 116 -1.66 15.48 5.60
CA SER A 116 -1.51 16.80 6.22
C SER A 116 -1.25 17.89 5.17
N ARG A 117 -0.33 17.67 4.23
CA ARG A 117 -0.06 18.62 3.14
C ARG A 117 -1.20 18.73 2.15
N PHE A 118 -1.86 17.63 1.84
CA PHE A 118 -3.02 17.60 0.94
C PHE A 118 -4.16 18.47 1.50
N THR A 119 -4.48 18.31 2.79
CA THR A 119 -5.53 19.09 3.45
C THR A 119 -5.14 20.55 3.66
N ASP A 120 -3.88 20.85 3.98
CA ASP A 120 -3.35 22.21 4.05
C ASP A 120 -3.48 22.93 2.70
N GLN A 121 -3.04 22.30 1.61
CA GLN A 121 -3.20 22.83 0.27
C GLN A 121 -4.68 23.09 -0.05
N LEU A 122 -5.57 22.14 0.26
CA LEU A 122 -6.98 22.29 -0.02
C LEU A 122 -7.61 23.43 0.78
N ARG A 123 -7.22 23.65 2.05
CA ARG A 123 -7.76 24.71 2.92
C ARG A 123 -7.17 26.09 2.64
N ASN A 124 -5.86 26.16 2.39
CA ASN A 124 -5.10 27.39 2.51
C ASN A 124 -4.59 27.94 1.17
N ASP A 125 -4.53 27.15 0.09
CA ASP A 125 -4.11 27.69 -1.22
C ASP A 125 -5.21 28.60 -1.80
N PRO A 126 -4.95 29.92 -1.95
CA PRO A 126 -5.96 30.88 -2.40
C PRO A 126 -6.41 30.62 -3.85
N ASN A 127 -5.55 30.04 -4.68
CA ASN A 127 -5.90 29.71 -6.06
C ASN A 127 -6.81 28.49 -6.13
N ILE A 128 -6.54 27.46 -5.33
CA ILE A 128 -7.41 26.27 -5.23
C ILE A 128 -8.77 26.69 -4.68
N GLN A 129 -8.79 27.43 -3.57
CA GLN A 129 -10.02 27.96 -2.96
C GLN A 129 -10.83 28.81 -3.94
N ARG A 130 -10.19 29.71 -4.69
CA ARG A 130 -10.86 30.52 -5.72
C ARG A 130 -11.46 29.64 -6.83
N ASN A 131 -10.75 28.61 -7.28
CA ASN A 131 -11.26 27.74 -8.33
C ASN A 131 -12.41 26.86 -7.83
N ILE A 132 -12.35 26.33 -6.61
CA ILE A 132 -13.44 25.58 -5.99
C ILE A 132 -14.69 26.43 -5.88
N LYS A 133 -14.59 27.66 -5.34
CA LYS A 133 -15.71 28.60 -5.26
C LYS A 133 -16.32 28.92 -6.62
N ARG A 134 -15.48 29.08 -7.65
CA ARG A 134 -15.93 29.30 -9.03
C ARG A 134 -16.71 28.09 -9.58
N VAL A 135 -16.21 26.88 -9.36
CA VAL A 135 -16.87 25.66 -9.85
C VAL A 135 -18.20 25.45 -9.12
N LEU A 136 -18.23 25.60 -7.79
CA LEU A 136 -19.45 25.50 -6.98
C LEU A 136 -20.53 26.50 -7.42
N GLY A 137 -20.14 27.74 -7.72
CA GLY A 137 -21.08 28.80 -8.07
C GLY A 137 -22.06 29.06 -6.93
N SER A 138 -23.36 28.88 -7.20
CA SER A 138 -24.42 29.00 -6.19
C SER A 138 -24.72 27.70 -5.43
N ASN A 139 -24.08 26.58 -5.79
CA ASN A 139 -24.29 25.30 -5.13
C ASN A 139 -23.54 25.26 -3.81
N GLN A 140 -24.13 24.58 -2.81
CA GLN A 140 -23.50 24.42 -1.50
C GLN A 140 -22.40 23.36 -1.52
N HIS A 141 -22.64 22.26 -2.22
CA HIS A 141 -21.78 21.07 -2.24
C HIS A 141 -21.64 20.50 -3.65
N MET A 142 -20.69 19.59 -3.81
CA MET A 142 -20.50 18.77 -5.01
C MET A 142 -20.55 17.28 -4.69
N MET A 143 -20.89 16.47 -5.69
CA MET A 143 -20.71 15.02 -5.61
C MET A 143 -19.30 14.65 -6.00
N MET A 144 -18.71 13.68 -5.30
CA MET A 144 -17.49 13.00 -5.76
C MET A 144 -17.88 11.75 -6.55
N VAL A 145 -17.37 11.63 -7.76
CA VAL A 145 -17.50 10.42 -8.59
C VAL A 145 -16.12 9.79 -8.72
N VAL A 146 -15.98 8.55 -8.28
CA VAL A 146 -14.74 7.77 -8.29
C VAL A 146 -14.80 6.75 -9.42
N TYR A 147 -13.87 6.86 -10.37
CA TYR A 147 -13.65 5.89 -11.44
C TYR A 147 -12.19 5.48 -11.48
N ALA A 148 -11.89 4.34 -12.12
CA ALA A 148 -10.53 3.86 -12.29
C ALA A 148 -9.81 3.67 -10.93
N LEU A 149 -10.55 3.10 -9.97
CA LEU A 149 -10.08 2.77 -8.64
C LEU A 149 -9.39 1.40 -8.62
N GLY A 150 -9.89 0.44 -9.40
CA GLY A 150 -9.58 -0.98 -9.28
C GLY A 150 -10.31 -1.68 -8.12
N SER A 151 -9.88 -2.90 -7.80
CA SER A 151 -10.46 -3.72 -6.73
C SER A 151 -9.73 -3.54 -5.40
N ILE A 152 -10.47 -3.28 -4.32
CA ILE A 152 -9.93 -3.18 -2.95
C ILE A 152 -9.72 -4.56 -2.30
N GLU A 153 -10.38 -5.60 -2.80
CA GLU A 153 -10.17 -7.01 -2.44
C GLU A 153 -8.83 -7.53 -3.00
N PHE A 154 -8.45 -7.13 -4.21
CA PHE A 154 -7.27 -7.67 -4.90
C PHE A 154 -6.04 -6.75 -4.89
N GLY A 155 -6.18 -5.49 -4.46
CA GLY A 155 -5.08 -4.53 -4.49
C GLY A 155 -4.96 -3.69 -3.23
N TYR A 156 -3.73 -3.44 -2.77
CA TYR A 156 -3.49 -2.48 -1.70
C TYR A 156 -3.57 -1.03 -2.17
N MET A 157 -3.17 -0.74 -3.41
CA MET A 157 -3.22 0.64 -3.95
C MET A 157 -4.65 1.20 -3.99
N PRO A 158 -5.67 0.45 -4.49
CA PRO A 158 -7.07 0.87 -4.43
C PRO A 158 -7.55 1.14 -3.00
N GLN A 159 -7.11 0.37 -1.99
CA GLN A 159 -7.46 0.62 -0.59
C GLN A 159 -6.97 2.00 -0.11
N TYR A 160 -5.73 2.38 -0.42
CA TYR A 160 -5.19 3.71 -0.09
C TYR A 160 -5.92 4.84 -0.81
N GLN A 161 -6.33 4.61 -2.06
CA GLN A 161 -7.03 5.61 -2.86
C GLN A 161 -8.47 5.81 -2.38
N LEU A 162 -9.17 4.72 -2.07
CA LEU A 162 -10.48 4.78 -1.42
C LEU A 162 -10.39 5.48 -0.04
N ALA A 163 -9.35 5.17 0.74
CA ALA A 163 -9.11 5.84 2.01
C ALA A 163 -8.97 7.37 1.85
N LEU A 164 -8.25 7.85 0.83
CA LEU A 164 -8.17 9.27 0.51
C LEU A 164 -9.54 9.88 0.16
N ALA A 165 -10.36 9.19 -0.65
CA ALA A 165 -11.70 9.65 -1.00
C ALA A 165 -12.62 9.76 0.24
N ILE A 166 -12.60 8.75 1.10
CA ILE A 166 -13.39 8.72 2.36
C ILE A 166 -12.95 9.86 3.29
N LEU A 167 -11.65 10.04 3.49
CA LEU A 167 -11.10 11.12 4.32
C LEU A 167 -11.46 12.50 3.77
N LEU A 168 -11.41 12.67 2.45
CA LEU A 168 -11.78 13.91 1.79
C LEU A 168 -13.26 14.25 1.98
N LYS A 169 -14.19 13.27 1.88
CA LYS A 169 -15.60 13.49 2.25
C LYS A 169 -15.75 13.80 3.73
N ARG A 170 -15.07 13.08 4.61
CA ARG A 170 -15.18 13.22 6.07
C ARG A 170 -14.72 14.61 6.54
N ASP A 171 -13.57 15.06 6.07
CA ASP A 171 -12.93 16.28 6.57
C ASP A 171 -13.37 17.56 5.82
N PHE A 172 -14.08 17.39 4.69
CA PHE A 172 -14.65 18.47 3.88
C PHE A 172 -16.12 18.18 3.55
N SER A 173 -16.90 17.75 4.55
CA SER A 173 -18.32 17.39 4.41
C SER A 173 -19.20 18.54 3.93
N ASP A 174 -18.81 19.79 4.22
CA ASP A 174 -19.49 20.98 3.71
C ASP A 174 -19.29 21.17 2.20
N LEU A 175 -18.20 20.60 1.66
CA LEU A 175 -17.86 20.67 0.25
C LEU A 175 -18.38 19.45 -0.52
N ILE A 176 -18.30 18.27 0.07
CA ILE A 176 -18.55 16.98 -0.60
C ILE A 176 -19.73 16.28 0.05
N GLU A 177 -20.85 16.27 -0.67
CA GLU A 177 -22.12 15.70 -0.24
C GLU A 177 -22.03 14.17 -0.14
N GLY A 178 -21.52 13.54 -1.18
CA GLY A 178 -21.55 12.10 -1.40
C GLY A 178 -20.39 11.61 -2.24
N ILE A 179 -20.15 10.30 -2.15
CA ILE A 179 -19.19 9.58 -3.00
C ILE A 179 -19.97 8.54 -3.76
N GLU A 180 -19.86 8.56 -5.08
CA GLU A 180 -20.32 7.50 -5.98
C GLU A 180 -19.09 6.78 -6.56
N VAL A 181 -19.10 5.45 -6.56
CA VAL A 181 -17.96 4.64 -6.99
C VAL A 181 -18.40 3.64 -8.04
N PHE A 182 -17.61 3.55 -9.11
CA PHE A 182 -17.71 2.44 -10.05
C PHE A 182 -16.34 2.10 -10.63
N ASP A 183 -16.05 0.82 -10.70
CA ASP A 183 -14.95 0.30 -11.49
C ASP A 183 -15.32 -1.10 -11.98
N PRO A 184 -15.12 -1.44 -13.27
CA PRO A 184 -15.41 -2.78 -13.79
C PRO A 184 -14.60 -3.89 -13.10
N MET A 185 -13.52 -3.55 -12.40
CA MET A 185 -12.73 -4.49 -11.61
C MET A 185 -13.35 -4.79 -10.23
N MET A 186 -14.38 -4.06 -9.80
CA MET A 186 -15.00 -4.27 -8.48
C MET A 186 -15.67 -5.64 -8.38
N SER A 187 -15.31 -6.38 -7.34
CA SER A 187 -15.93 -7.62 -6.95
C SER A 187 -17.19 -7.38 -6.09
N PRO A 188 -18.02 -8.41 -5.86
CA PRO A 188 -19.11 -8.33 -4.88
C PRO A 188 -18.65 -7.95 -3.46
N VAL A 189 -17.42 -8.34 -3.07
CA VAL A 189 -16.80 -7.94 -1.80
C VAL A 189 -16.50 -6.44 -1.82
N ASP A 190 -15.91 -5.94 -2.91
CA ASP A 190 -15.63 -4.51 -3.07
C ASP A 190 -16.90 -3.69 -2.93
N CYS A 191 -17.96 -4.06 -3.65
CA CYS A 191 -19.24 -3.35 -3.62
C CYS A 191 -19.79 -3.26 -2.18
N LYS A 192 -19.85 -4.41 -1.48
CA LYS A 192 -20.36 -4.47 -0.11
C LYS A 192 -19.55 -3.60 0.84
N VAL A 193 -18.22 -3.69 0.79
CA VAL A 193 -17.35 -2.91 1.69
C VAL A 193 -17.45 -1.43 1.40
N VAL A 194 -17.49 -1.02 0.12
CA VAL A 194 -17.65 0.39 -0.28
C VAL A 194 -18.99 0.97 0.21
N GLU A 195 -20.08 0.21 0.11
CA GLU A 195 -21.39 0.59 0.66
C GLU A 195 -21.36 0.71 2.19
N GLU A 196 -20.77 -0.26 2.89
CA GLU A 196 -20.64 -0.24 4.34
C GLU A 196 -19.76 0.92 4.87
N LEU A 197 -18.88 1.47 4.02
CA LEU A 197 -18.07 2.66 4.30
C LEU A 197 -18.80 3.98 3.96
N GLY A 198 -20.07 3.92 3.57
CA GLY A 198 -20.92 5.10 3.33
C GLY A 198 -20.77 5.72 1.94
N CYS A 199 -20.25 4.98 0.97
CA CYS A 199 -20.24 5.36 -0.44
C CYS A 199 -21.40 4.69 -1.18
N ASN A 200 -21.81 5.26 -2.32
CA ASN A 200 -22.82 4.67 -3.20
C ASN A 200 -22.13 3.93 -4.36
N VAL A 201 -22.41 2.64 -4.53
CA VAL A 201 -21.89 1.87 -5.67
C VAL A 201 -22.83 1.99 -6.85
N LEU A 202 -22.31 2.42 -8.00
CA LEU A 202 -23.14 2.52 -9.19
C LEU A 202 -23.45 1.12 -9.74
N SER A 203 -24.68 0.90 -10.18
CA SER A 203 -25.12 -0.39 -10.74
C SER A 203 -24.84 -0.54 -12.24
N VAL A 204 -24.37 0.53 -12.89
CA VAL A 204 -24.17 0.59 -14.34
C VAL A 204 -22.77 1.11 -14.64
N ASN A 205 -22.09 0.47 -15.59
CA ASN A 205 -20.84 0.98 -16.14
C ASN A 205 -21.14 2.21 -17.01
N GLU A 206 -20.78 3.39 -16.51
CA GLU A 206 -20.92 4.64 -17.26
C GLU A 206 -19.74 4.88 -18.23
N HIS A 207 -18.76 3.97 -18.26
CA HIS A 207 -17.55 4.08 -19.08
C HIS A 207 -16.78 5.39 -18.89
N CYS A 208 -16.83 5.97 -17.68
CA CYS A 208 -16.30 7.30 -17.35
C CYS A 208 -16.99 8.46 -18.11
N ARG A 209 -18.19 8.27 -18.67
CA ARG A 209 -18.92 9.25 -19.49
C ARG A 209 -20.01 10.01 -18.74
N ARG A 210 -19.91 10.12 -17.41
CA ARG A 210 -20.88 10.89 -16.60
C ARG A 210 -20.94 12.33 -17.11
N GLN A 211 -22.11 12.70 -17.61
CA GLN A 211 -22.42 14.07 -17.99
C GLN A 211 -22.66 14.91 -16.74
N VAL A 212 -21.95 16.02 -16.65
CA VAL A 212 -22.01 16.93 -15.52
C VAL A 212 -23.21 17.83 -15.65
N LYS A 213 -24.08 17.81 -14.63
CA LYS A 213 -25.28 18.66 -14.52
C LYS A 213 -25.18 19.68 -13.38
N LYS A 214 -24.34 19.40 -12.39
CA LYS A 214 -24.05 20.21 -11.20
C LYS A 214 -22.55 20.10 -10.88
N PRO A 215 -21.96 20.96 -10.03
CA PRO A 215 -20.56 20.85 -9.63
C PRO A 215 -20.21 19.41 -9.24
N THR A 216 -19.17 18.86 -9.85
CA THR A 216 -18.78 17.45 -9.68
C THR A 216 -17.27 17.34 -9.57
N LEU A 217 -16.81 16.63 -8.54
CA LEU A 217 -15.42 16.22 -8.38
C LEU A 217 -15.26 14.81 -8.95
N PHE A 218 -14.50 14.66 -10.02
CA PHE A 218 -14.02 13.36 -10.47
C PHE A 218 -12.72 13.01 -9.77
N PHE A 219 -12.73 11.93 -9.00
CA PHE A 219 -11.53 11.33 -8.44
C PHE A 219 -11.16 10.11 -9.28
N MET A 220 -10.11 10.23 -10.07
CA MET A 220 -9.68 9.19 -11.02
C MET A 220 -8.23 8.84 -10.74
N PRO A 221 -7.97 7.86 -9.87
CA PRO A 221 -6.65 7.64 -9.35
C PRO A 221 -5.78 6.71 -10.20
N TYR A 222 -6.32 5.99 -11.20
CA TYR A 222 -5.55 5.26 -12.22
C TYR A 222 -6.24 5.24 -13.60
N PRO A 223 -6.60 6.38 -14.19
CA PRO A 223 -7.30 6.37 -15.47
C PRO A 223 -6.33 6.04 -16.60
N CYS A 224 -6.75 5.15 -17.50
CA CYS A 224 -6.13 5.05 -18.82
C CYS A 224 -6.55 6.24 -19.69
N ARG A 225 -5.99 6.33 -20.90
CA ARG A 225 -6.26 7.44 -21.83
C ARG A 225 -7.73 7.51 -22.22
N GLU A 226 -8.33 6.34 -22.42
CA GLU A 226 -9.72 6.12 -22.80
C GLU A 226 -10.65 6.63 -21.70
N HIS A 227 -10.36 6.35 -20.42
CA HIS A 227 -11.14 6.86 -19.29
C HIS A 227 -11.16 8.41 -19.28
N LEU A 228 -10.01 9.06 -19.47
CA LEU A 228 -9.94 10.51 -19.52
C LEU A 228 -10.61 11.10 -20.75
N TRP A 229 -10.43 10.47 -21.91
CA TRP A 229 -11.06 10.91 -23.14
C TRP A 229 -12.59 10.82 -23.04
N ASN A 230 -13.12 9.68 -22.60
CA ASN A 230 -14.55 9.48 -22.37
C ASN A 230 -15.16 10.57 -21.48
N LEU A 231 -14.44 10.91 -20.40
CA LEU A 231 -14.87 11.96 -19.49
C LEU A 231 -14.89 13.34 -20.16
N LEU A 232 -13.83 13.69 -20.90
CA LEU A 232 -13.73 14.97 -21.60
C LEU A 232 -14.76 15.09 -22.73
N ASP A 233 -14.92 14.03 -23.52
CA ASP A 233 -15.83 13.94 -24.66
C ASP A 233 -17.30 14.06 -24.23
N ALA A 234 -17.69 13.35 -23.17
CA ALA A 234 -19.05 13.43 -22.62
C ALA A 234 -19.42 14.83 -22.10
N ASN A 235 -18.41 15.66 -21.81
CA ASN A 235 -18.56 16.97 -21.21
C ASN A 235 -17.95 18.10 -22.07
N TRP A 236 -17.73 17.88 -23.38
CA TRP A 236 -17.00 18.79 -24.27
C TRP A 236 -17.80 20.06 -24.65
N CYS A 237 -18.25 20.81 -23.66
CA CYS A 237 -18.85 22.12 -23.82
C CYS A 237 -18.57 22.99 -22.58
N PRO A 238 -18.56 24.33 -22.72
CA PRO A 238 -18.21 25.21 -21.61
C PRO A 238 -19.13 25.09 -20.39
N SER A 239 -20.41 24.79 -20.58
CA SER A 239 -21.37 24.66 -19.47
C SER A 239 -21.11 23.44 -18.59
N GLN A 240 -20.53 22.37 -19.13
CA GLN A 240 -20.24 21.12 -18.40
C GLN A 240 -18.81 21.08 -17.87
N ILE A 241 -17.80 21.31 -18.73
CA ILE A 241 -16.39 21.25 -18.33
C ILE A 241 -16.05 22.23 -17.20
N ASN A 242 -16.66 23.42 -17.19
CA ASN A 242 -16.43 24.41 -16.13
C ASN A 242 -17.02 24.02 -14.78
N GLN A 243 -17.90 23.01 -14.72
CA GLN A 243 -18.52 22.48 -13.51
C GLN A 243 -17.75 21.27 -12.95
N MET A 244 -16.61 20.92 -13.56
CA MET A 244 -15.81 19.76 -13.18
C MET A 244 -14.56 20.17 -12.43
N ILE A 245 -14.22 19.38 -11.42
CA ILE A 245 -12.86 19.30 -10.86
C ILE A 245 -12.37 17.88 -11.13
N LEU A 246 -11.14 17.73 -11.61
CA LEU A 246 -10.52 16.41 -11.77
C LEU A 246 -9.31 16.28 -10.83
N LEU A 247 -9.40 15.35 -9.89
CA LEU A 247 -8.29 14.91 -9.04
C LEU A 247 -7.77 13.57 -9.59
N SER A 248 -6.55 13.56 -10.14
CA SER A 248 -5.99 12.38 -10.80
C SER A 248 -4.47 12.32 -10.71
N ASN A 249 -3.91 11.11 -10.73
CA ASN A 249 -2.46 10.88 -10.80
C ASN A 249 -1.87 11.04 -12.22
N THR A 250 -2.72 11.22 -13.22
CA THR A 250 -2.34 11.58 -14.59
C THR A 250 -2.85 12.99 -14.87
N GLY A 251 -2.00 13.99 -14.66
CA GLY A 251 -2.35 15.39 -14.90
C GLY A 251 -2.71 15.67 -16.37
N ILE A 252 -3.64 16.59 -16.62
CA ILE A 252 -4.01 17.00 -17.99
C ILE A 252 -2.83 17.68 -18.68
N ARG A 253 -2.00 18.47 -17.98
CA ARG A 253 -0.80 19.10 -18.57
C ARG A 253 0.41 18.17 -18.52
N SER A 254 0.50 17.33 -17.48
CA SER A 254 1.61 16.38 -17.28
C SER A 254 1.53 15.14 -18.19
N GLY A 255 0.32 14.74 -18.61
CA GLY A 255 0.03 13.58 -19.45
C GLY A 255 0.06 12.25 -18.69
N PRO A 256 -0.47 11.16 -19.28
CA PRO A 256 -0.37 9.82 -18.71
C PRO A 256 1.09 9.38 -18.70
N ARG A 257 1.52 8.76 -17.60
CA ARG A 257 2.86 8.18 -17.50
C ARG A 257 2.81 6.75 -18.03
N ASP A 258 2.81 6.60 -19.36
CA ASP A 258 2.73 5.32 -20.08
C ASP A 258 3.78 4.26 -19.72
N LYS A 259 4.77 4.56 -18.88
CA LYS A 259 5.90 3.64 -18.64
C LYS A 259 5.60 2.46 -17.71
N LEU A 260 4.41 2.38 -17.10
CA LEU A 260 4.09 1.31 -16.13
C LEU A 260 3.18 0.19 -16.64
N MET A 261 2.56 0.33 -17.82
CA MET A 261 1.69 -0.70 -18.41
C MET A 261 2.06 -0.97 -19.88
N GLY A 262 3.35 -0.91 -20.21
CA GLY A 262 3.84 -1.29 -21.53
C GLY A 262 3.73 -2.80 -21.70
N LYS A 263 2.65 -3.28 -22.33
CA LYS A 263 2.62 -4.52 -23.15
C LYS A 263 1.26 -4.93 -23.74
N TYR A 264 0.13 -4.27 -23.43
CA TYR A 264 -1.19 -4.83 -23.76
C TYR A 264 -2.18 -3.94 -24.52
N ILE A 265 -1.77 -2.78 -25.05
CA ILE A 265 -2.68 -1.95 -25.84
C ILE A 265 -2.11 -1.80 -27.24
N ASP A 266 -2.86 -2.28 -28.24
CA ASP A 266 -2.60 -2.07 -29.65
C ASP A 266 -2.63 -0.56 -29.92
N GLU A 267 -1.48 -0.01 -30.35
CA GLU A 267 -1.03 1.34 -29.99
C GLU A 267 -1.47 2.46 -30.97
N GLU A 268 -2.18 2.18 -32.06
CA GLU A 268 -2.32 3.16 -33.16
C GLU A 268 -3.65 3.92 -33.27
N VAL A 269 -4.81 3.32 -32.98
CA VAL A 269 -6.11 3.96 -33.32
C VAL A 269 -6.60 4.88 -32.18
N HIS A 270 -6.63 4.41 -30.94
CA HIS A 270 -7.12 5.20 -29.78
C HIS A 270 -6.15 6.29 -29.28
N TYR A 271 -4.93 6.30 -29.82
CA TYR A 271 -3.84 7.19 -29.42
C TYR A 271 -4.07 8.65 -29.82
N ASN A 272 -4.85 8.90 -30.87
CA ASN A 272 -5.00 10.23 -31.47
C ASN A 272 -6.08 11.08 -30.79
N ALA A 273 -7.25 10.53 -30.48
CA ALA A 273 -8.37 11.29 -29.92
C ALA A 273 -8.05 11.94 -28.56
N TYR A 274 -7.60 11.15 -27.58
CA TYR A 274 -7.20 11.69 -26.26
C TYR A 274 -6.13 12.79 -26.39
N LYS A 275 -5.16 12.59 -27.28
CA LYS A 275 -4.10 13.57 -27.52
C LYS A 275 -4.63 14.90 -28.04
N LEU A 276 -5.58 14.87 -28.97
CA LEU A 276 -6.21 16.08 -29.53
C LEU A 276 -6.99 16.83 -28.45
N TYR A 277 -7.90 16.14 -27.75
CA TYR A 277 -8.66 16.69 -26.63
C TYR A 277 -7.73 17.32 -25.58
N ARG A 278 -6.69 16.58 -25.17
CA ARG A 278 -5.69 17.03 -24.19
C ARG A 278 -4.92 18.27 -24.69
N ALA A 279 -4.47 18.27 -25.95
CA ALA A 279 -3.68 19.35 -26.53
C ALA A 279 -4.43 20.68 -26.54
N VAL A 280 -5.76 20.63 -26.71
CA VAL A 280 -6.67 21.76 -26.63
C VAL A 280 -6.93 22.15 -25.18
N ILE A 281 -7.48 21.24 -24.38
CA ILE A 281 -8.04 21.57 -23.06
C ILE A 281 -6.97 22.01 -22.06
N ARG A 282 -5.70 21.56 -22.22
CA ARG A 282 -4.58 22.00 -21.38
C ARG A 282 -4.36 23.51 -21.37
N LYS A 283 -4.80 24.24 -22.41
CA LYS A 283 -4.72 25.71 -22.49
C LYS A 283 -5.74 26.38 -21.56
N TYR A 284 -6.82 25.67 -21.24
CA TYR A 284 -7.92 26.11 -20.38
C TYR A 284 -7.92 25.43 -19.01
N THR A 285 -6.88 24.65 -18.71
CA THR A 285 -6.75 23.88 -17.47
C THR A 285 -5.67 24.49 -16.58
N LYS A 286 -6.03 24.78 -15.33
CA LYS A 286 -5.05 25.04 -14.26
C LYS A 286 -4.82 23.75 -13.49
N GLU A 287 -3.56 23.35 -13.41
CA GLU A 287 -3.13 22.12 -12.72
C GLU A 287 -2.33 22.49 -11.48
N TYR A 288 -2.71 21.97 -10.33
CA TYR A 288 -2.02 22.16 -9.04
C TYR A 288 -1.57 20.80 -8.54
N ALA A 289 -0.27 20.52 -8.62
CA ALA A 289 0.30 19.28 -8.13
C ALA A 289 0.25 19.21 -6.60
N ILE A 290 0.05 18.00 -6.08
CA ILE A 290 0.15 17.71 -4.65
C ILE A 290 1.60 17.28 -4.39
N TYR A 291 2.35 18.12 -3.67
CA TYR A 291 3.75 17.87 -3.35
C TYR A 291 3.89 17.21 -1.97
N ALA A 292 4.33 15.96 -1.96
CA ALA A 292 4.81 15.28 -0.75
C ALA A 292 6.31 15.01 -0.86
N PRO A 293 7.08 15.12 0.25
CA PRO A 293 8.51 14.89 0.21
C PRO A 293 8.80 13.44 -0.19
N LEU A 294 9.68 13.28 -1.16
CA LEU A 294 10.04 11.98 -1.71
C LEU A 294 11.03 11.28 -0.78
N ASN A 295 10.53 10.40 0.09
CA ASN A 295 11.39 9.37 0.63
C ASN A 295 11.47 8.21 -0.37
N LYS A 296 12.60 8.12 -1.09
CA LYS A 296 12.84 7.07 -2.11
C LYS A 296 12.79 5.64 -1.55
N CYS A 297 12.80 5.46 -0.23
CA CYS A 297 12.71 4.16 0.41
C CYS A 297 11.29 3.57 0.45
N TYR A 298 10.25 4.37 0.15
CA TYR A 298 8.83 3.99 0.22
C TYR A 298 8.13 4.16 -1.13
N ARG A 299 7.04 3.41 -1.35
CA ARG A 299 6.22 3.58 -2.55
C ARG A 299 5.45 4.87 -2.45
N ASN A 300 5.55 5.65 -3.52
CA ASN A 300 4.75 6.85 -3.67
C ASN A 300 3.39 6.48 -4.28
N ILE A 301 2.46 6.06 -3.42
CA ILE A 301 1.10 5.64 -3.79
C ILE A 301 0.33 6.79 -4.43
N PHE A 302 0.51 7.99 -3.89
CA PHE A 302 -0.13 9.21 -4.38
C PHE A 302 0.78 10.02 -5.32
N HIS A 303 1.70 9.35 -6.01
CA HIS A 303 2.62 10.02 -6.91
C HIS A 303 1.88 10.65 -8.08
N GLY A 304 2.14 11.93 -8.34
CA GLY A 304 1.64 12.61 -9.53
C GLY A 304 0.20 13.07 -9.45
N PHE A 305 -0.45 12.96 -8.28
CA PHE A 305 -1.77 13.54 -8.08
C PHE A 305 -1.75 15.05 -8.27
N SER A 306 -2.74 15.55 -9.00
CA SER A 306 -2.96 16.99 -9.19
C SER A 306 -4.44 17.34 -9.25
N TRP A 307 -4.76 18.53 -8.76
CA TRP A 307 -6.06 19.17 -8.96
C TRP A 307 -6.09 19.86 -10.32
N ASN A 308 -7.08 19.52 -11.14
CA ASN A 308 -7.27 20.08 -12.47
C ASN A 308 -8.58 20.87 -12.49
N PHE A 309 -8.46 22.17 -12.73
CA PHE A 309 -9.59 23.09 -12.83
C PHE A 309 -9.70 23.66 -14.24
N PHE A 310 -10.87 23.52 -14.83
CA PHE A 310 -11.13 24.01 -16.19
C PHE A 310 -11.79 25.39 -16.17
N ASN A 311 -11.37 26.25 -17.09
CA ASN A 311 -11.93 27.59 -17.26
C ASN A 311 -12.00 27.96 -18.75
N VAL A 312 -13.08 27.51 -19.39
CA VAL A 312 -13.42 27.79 -20.79
C VAL A 312 -14.42 28.94 -20.86
N LYS A 313 -14.32 29.83 -21.85
CA LYS A 313 -15.28 30.93 -22.05
C LYS A 313 -16.66 30.37 -22.37
N SER A 314 -17.72 30.89 -21.74
CA SER A 314 -19.08 30.33 -21.81
C SER A 314 -19.68 30.26 -23.23
N ARG A 315 -19.30 31.18 -24.13
CA ARG A 315 -19.79 31.23 -25.52
C ARG A 315 -18.84 30.59 -26.53
N LEU A 316 -17.76 29.95 -26.07
CA LEU A 316 -16.82 29.31 -26.97
C LEU A 316 -17.42 28.01 -27.50
N ASP A 317 -17.52 27.90 -28.81
CA ASP A 317 -17.77 26.61 -29.45
C ASP A 317 -16.50 25.76 -29.36
N MET A 318 -16.52 24.75 -28.49
CA MET A 318 -15.37 23.90 -28.25
C MET A 318 -15.10 22.91 -29.38
N ASP A 319 -16.07 22.64 -30.25
CA ASP A 319 -15.86 21.77 -31.41
C ASP A 319 -14.95 22.46 -32.44
N THR A 320 -15.01 23.79 -32.57
CA THR A 320 -14.09 24.59 -33.42
C THR A 320 -12.63 24.57 -32.97
N LEU A 321 -12.33 24.04 -31.78
CA LEU A 321 -10.97 23.93 -31.27
C LEU A 321 -10.28 22.63 -31.70
N LEU A 322 -11.05 21.65 -32.18
CA LEU A 322 -10.54 20.40 -32.69
C LEU A 322 -10.21 20.54 -34.19
N PRO A 323 -9.29 19.72 -34.72
CA PRO A 323 -8.99 19.70 -36.16
C PRO A 323 -10.23 19.39 -37.01
N ASP A 324 -10.34 20.01 -38.20
CA ASP A 324 -11.49 19.84 -39.11
C ASP A 324 -11.65 18.39 -39.60
N ASP A 325 -10.55 17.64 -39.69
CA ASP A 325 -10.51 16.22 -40.03
C ASP A 325 -10.92 15.31 -38.85
N PHE A 326 -11.11 15.85 -37.65
CA PHE A 326 -11.58 15.12 -36.48
C PHE A 326 -13.04 15.43 -36.17
N THR A 327 -13.91 15.00 -37.09
CA THR A 327 -15.34 15.31 -37.09
C THR A 327 -16.10 14.65 -35.93
N LYS A 328 -17.32 15.14 -35.67
CA LYS A 328 -18.22 14.53 -34.66
C LYS A 328 -18.59 13.09 -35.02
N GLU A 329 -18.75 12.81 -36.31
CA GLU A 329 -19.04 11.48 -36.86
C GLU A 329 -17.89 10.52 -36.58
N MET A 330 -16.64 10.93 -36.82
CA MET A 330 -15.47 10.11 -36.50
C MET A 330 -15.36 9.83 -35.00
N ARG A 331 -15.59 10.82 -34.14
CA ARG A 331 -15.63 10.63 -32.68
C ARG A 331 -16.71 9.63 -32.26
N LEU A 332 -17.87 9.64 -32.92
CA LEU A 332 -18.95 8.69 -32.65
C LEU A 332 -18.60 7.27 -33.12
N GLU A 333 -17.86 7.13 -34.21
CA GLU A 333 -17.43 5.83 -34.72
C GLU A 333 -16.32 5.22 -33.85
N GLU A 334 -15.27 5.97 -33.52
CA GLU A 334 -14.24 5.50 -32.58
C GLU A 334 -14.86 5.13 -31.23
N ARG A 335 -15.89 5.87 -30.78
CA ARG A 335 -16.62 5.53 -29.56
C ARG A 335 -17.29 4.15 -29.66
N ARG A 336 -17.92 3.81 -30.79
CA ARG A 336 -18.58 2.51 -30.95
C ARG A 336 -17.57 1.36 -30.90
N GLU A 337 -16.43 1.52 -31.56
CA GLU A 337 -15.35 0.53 -31.55
C GLU A 337 -14.83 0.28 -30.11
N ILE A 338 -14.68 1.35 -29.34
CA ILE A 338 -14.24 1.29 -27.94
C ILE A 338 -15.30 0.67 -27.03
N GLU A 339 -16.58 1.01 -27.21
CA GLU A 339 -17.68 0.43 -26.44
C GLU A 339 -17.77 -1.09 -26.67
N GLU A 340 -17.61 -1.55 -27.93
CA GLU A 340 -17.53 -2.98 -28.23
C GLU A 340 -16.32 -3.65 -27.58
N ASP A 341 -15.16 -2.99 -27.59
CA ASP A 341 -13.96 -3.53 -26.98
C ASP A 341 -14.04 -3.54 -25.45
N PHE A 342 -14.63 -2.53 -24.83
CA PHE A 342 -14.93 -2.53 -23.39
C PHE A 342 -15.86 -3.68 -23.02
N GLN A 343 -16.93 -3.92 -23.78
CA GLN A 343 -17.80 -5.08 -23.53
C GLN A 343 -17.00 -6.39 -23.56
N ARG A 344 -16.08 -6.56 -24.53
CA ARG A 344 -15.19 -7.73 -24.59
C ARG A 344 -14.26 -7.79 -23.38
N ARG A 345 -13.59 -6.69 -23.03
CA ARG A 345 -12.64 -6.64 -21.90
C ARG A 345 -13.32 -6.84 -20.55
N ASP A 346 -14.47 -6.22 -20.32
CA ASP A 346 -15.27 -6.37 -19.10
C ASP A 346 -15.71 -7.84 -18.95
N HIS A 347 -16.18 -8.48 -20.04
CA HIS A 347 -16.53 -9.89 -20.04
C HIS A 347 -15.33 -10.81 -19.76
N ILE A 348 -14.18 -10.57 -20.41
CA ILE A 348 -12.95 -11.35 -20.19
C ILE A 348 -12.46 -11.16 -18.76
N HIS A 349 -12.51 -9.95 -18.22
CA HIS A 349 -12.03 -9.67 -16.87
C HIS A 349 -12.94 -10.24 -15.79
N LEU A 350 -14.26 -10.02 -15.87
CA LEU A 350 -15.22 -10.64 -14.95
C LEU A 350 -15.13 -12.18 -14.99
N ARG A 351 -14.93 -12.74 -16.20
CA ARG A 351 -14.68 -14.17 -16.38
C ARG A 351 -13.35 -14.59 -15.77
N ASN A 352 -12.27 -13.85 -15.98
CA ASN A 352 -10.94 -14.20 -15.46
C ASN A 352 -10.88 -14.06 -13.93
N CYS A 353 -11.47 -13.03 -13.33
CA CYS A 353 -11.54 -12.90 -11.87
C CYS A 353 -12.36 -14.03 -11.25
N ARG A 354 -13.52 -14.36 -11.84
CA ARG A 354 -14.35 -15.48 -11.39
C ARG A 354 -13.71 -16.85 -11.64
N GLU A 355 -13.11 -17.06 -12.81
CA GLU A 355 -12.43 -18.31 -13.17
C GLU A 355 -11.09 -18.48 -12.44
N LEU A 356 -10.30 -17.44 -12.16
CA LEU A 356 -9.09 -17.55 -11.31
C LEU A 356 -9.46 -17.90 -9.85
N LEU A 357 -10.57 -17.36 -9.34
CA LEU A 357 -11.11 -17.68 -8.01
C LEU A 357 -11.58 -19.15 -7.89
N VAL A 358 -12.20 -19.67 -8.96
CA VAL A 358 -12.90 -20.97 -8.97
C VAL A 358 -12.02 -22.09 -9.55
N LYS A 359 -11.26 -21.84 -10.62
CA LYS A 359 -10.42 -22.82 -11.32
C LYS A 359 -9.00 -22.95 -10.78
N SER A 360 -8.56 -22.12 -9.83
CA SER A 360 -7.32 -22.43 -9.13
C SER A 360 -7.53 -23.65 -8.22
N THR A 361 -7.57 -24.84 -8.83
CA THR A 361 -7.22 -26.08 -8.13
C THR A 361 -5.88 -25.83 -7.48
N PHE A 362 -5.78 -26.18 -6.20
CA PHE A 362 -4.62 -25.91 -5.39
C PHE A 362 -3.40 -26.57 -6.01
N LYS A 363 -2.61 -25.82 -6.79
CA LYS A 363 -1.31 -26.27 -7.27
C LYS A 363 -0.42 -26.45 -6.03
N ALA A 364 0.09 -27.65 -5.82
CA ALA A 364 1.15 -27.87 -4.86
C ALA A 364 2.32 -26.94 -5.19
N ASN A 365 3.19 -26.65 -4.22
CA ASN A 365 4.39 -25.83 -4.47
C ASN A 365 5.27 -26.38 -5.62
N GLU A 366 5.09 -27.65 -5.97
CA GLU A 366 5.77 -28.40 -7.02
C GLU A 366 5.11 -28.25 -8.41
N ASP A 367 3.86 -27.77 -8.49
CA ASP A 367 3.08 -27.65 -9.74
C ASP A 367 3.26 -26.30 -10.46
N TYR A 368 4.08 -25.40 -9.89
CA TYR A 368 4.45 -24.13 -10.50
C TYR A 368 5.78 -24.31 -11.26
N GLU A 369 5.71 -24.29 -12.59
CA GLU A 369 6.88 -24.42 -13.47
C GLU A 369 7.86 -23.25 -13.30
N ASN A 370 7.36 -22.08 -12.88
CA ASN A 370 8.15 -20.91 -12.58
C ASN A 370 7.74 -20.32 -11.22
N PRO A 371 8.66 -20.25 -10.23
CA PRO A 371 8.38 -19.57 -8.97
C PRO A 371 7.84 -18.15 -9.20
N ARG A 372 8.30 -17.45 -10.24
CA ARG A 372 7.83 -16.09 -10.57
C ARG A 372 6.37 -16.01 -11.01
N GLU A 373 5.75 -17.09 -11.48
CA GLU A 373 4.31 -17.11 -11.75
C GLU A 373 3.47 -17.12 -10.46
N TRP A 374 4.04 -17.63 -9.36
CA TRP A 374 3.51 -17.43 -8.00
C TRP A 374 3.83 -16.01 -7.48
N TRP A 375 4.99 -15.45 -7.88
CA TRP A 375 5.49 -14.13 -7.44
C TRP A 375 5.04 -12.91 -8.27
N ASP A 376 4.38 -13.09 -9.43
CA ASP A 376 3.95 -11.98 -10.30
C ASP A 376 2.77 -11.18 -9.73
N CYS A 377 2.48 -11.37 -8.45
CA CYS A 377 2.02 -10.28 -7.62
C CYS A 377 3.19 -9.31 -7.38
N TYR A 378 3.44 -8.41 -8.35
CA TYR A 378 4.01 -7.10 -8.08
C TYR A 378 3.46 -6.67 -6.70
N ARG A 379 4.32 -6.31 -5.75
CA ARG A 379 4.02 -6.05 -4.34
C ARG A 379 2.82 -5.10 -4.05
N THR A 380 2.10 -4.67 -5.09
CA THR A 380 0.84 -3.97 -5.23
C THR A 380 -0.42 -4.82 -4.99
N TYR A 381 -0.37 -6.15 -5.18
CA TYR A 381 -1.55 -7.01 -5.03
C TYR A 381 -1.73 -7.55 -3.61
N ARG A 382 -3.00 -7.73 -3.22
CA ARG A 382 -3.41 -8.35 -1.98
C ARG A 382 -3.47 -9.87 -2.17
N VAL A 383 -2.87 -10.61 -1.25
CA VAL A 383 -2.88 -12.08 -1.30
C VAL A 383 -4.28 -12.60 -0.98
N HIS A 384 -4.74 -13.58 -1.75
CA HIS A 384 -6.07 -14.16 -1.60
C HIS A 384 -6.26 -14.83 -0.23
N ARG A 385 -7.43 -14.66 0.41
CA ARG A 385 -7.72 -15.17 1.77
C ARG A 385 -7.41 -16.66 1.97
N ARG A 386 -7.68 -17.51 0.97
CA ARG A 386 -7.34 -18.95 1.02
C ARG A 386 -5.85 -19.21 1.31
N ILE A 387 -4.97 -18.31 0.90
CA ILE A 387 -3.53 -18.38 1.18
C ILE A 387 -3.25 -17.80 2.57
N CYS A 388 -3.90 -16.70 2.93
CA CYS A 388 -3.68 -16.01 4.20
C CYS A 388 -4.22 -16.77 5.44
N SER A 389 -5.13 -17.73 5.29
CA SER A 389 -5.72 -18.49 6.41
C SER A 389 -5.12 -19.87 6.64
N LEU A 390 -4.16 -20.31 5.81
CA LEU A 390 -3.56 -21.63 5.93
C LEU A 390 -2.04 -21.55 5.85
N TRP A 391 -1.39 -21.98 6.92
CA TRP A 391 0.07 -22.07 6.89
C TRP A 391 0.54 -23.13 5.90
N ARG A 392 1.53 -22.78 5.08
CA ARG A 392 2.21 -23.70 4.16
C ARG A 392 3.72 -23.65 4.31
N PRO A 393 4.44 -24.76 4.05
CA PRO A 393 5.88 -24.68 3.92
C PRO A 393 6.28 -23.76 2.74
N PRO A 394 7.47 -23.12 2.81
CA PRO A 394 8.03 -22.42 1.67
C PRO A 394 8.44 -23.39 0.54
N HIS A 395 8.77 -22.86 -0.64
CA HIS A 395 9.35 -23.65 -1.73
C HIS A 395 10.74 -24.18 -1.35
N THR A 396 11.20 -25.21 -2.07
CA THR A 396 12.54 -25.78 -1.91
C THR A 396 13.62 -24.70 -2.00
N GLY A 397 14.54 -24.71 -1.04
CA GLY A 397 15.62 -23.71 -0.93
C GLY A 397 15.19 -22.33 -0.41
N TRP A 398 13.93 -22.15 0.00
CA TRP A 398 13.46 -20.95 0.70
C TRP A 398 13.30 -21.22 2.19
N ILE A 399 13.57 -20.20 3.00
CA ILE A 399 13.26 -20.20 4.43
C ILE A 399 12.03 -19.33 4.67
N LYS A 400 11.17 -19.72 5.59
CA LYS A 400 9.98 -18.96 5.99
C LYS A 400 10.13 -18.48 7.43
N LEU A 401 9.96 -17.17 7.64
CA LEU A 401 9.87 -16.53 8.94
C LEU A 401 8.43 -16.13 9.22
N ASN A 402 7.80 -16.80 10.18
CA ASN A 402 6.54 -16.37 10.79
C ASN A 402 6.85 -15.55 12.03
N PHE A 403 6.34 -14.32 12.14
CA PHE A 403 6.60 -13.43 13.27
C PHE A 403 5.31 -12.76 13.76
N SER A 404 5.28 -12.40 15.05
CA SER A 404 4.19 -11.64 15.64
C SER A 404 4.65 -10.87 16.87
N GLY A 405 4.05 -9.71 17.09
CA GLY A 405 4.22 -8.89 18.27
C GLY A 405 2.89 -8.69 18.99
N LYS A 406 2.96 -8.60 20.32
CA LYS A 406 1.85 -8.24 21.20
C LYS A 406 2.21 -6.96 21.93
N GLY A 407 1.37 -5.94 21.79
CA GLY A 407 1.52 -4.70 22.55
C GLY A 407 1.19 -4.86 24.04
N HIS A 408 1.54 -3.84 24.82
CA HIS A 408 1.12 -3.71 26.21
C HIS A 408 -0.41 -3.65 26.31
N GLY A 409 -0.97 -4.39 27.26
CA GLY A 409 -2.41 -4.49 27.48
C GLY A 409 -2.87 -3.63 28.64
N LYS A 410 -4.13 -3.18 28.61
CA LYS A 410 -4.75 -2.31 29.64
C LYS A 410 -4.67 -2.85 31.08
N ASN A 411 -4.40 -4.15 31.25
CA ASN A 411 -4.31 -4.83 32.54
C ASN A 411 -2.86 -4.92 33.07
N GLY A 412 -1.95 -4.08 32.59
CA GLY A 412 -0.53 -4.10 32.98
C GLY A 412 0.28 -5.25 32.36
N THR A 413 -0.29 -5.98 31.39
CA THR A 413 0.44 -7.04 30.69
C THR A 413 1.50 -6.43 29.78
N LYS A 414 2.76 -6.82 29.98
CA LYS A 414 3.88 -6.37 29.15
C LYS A 414 3.70 -6.77 27.68
N ALA A 415 4.31 -6.00 26.80
CA ALA A 415 4.48 -6.34 25.41
C ALA A 415 5.45 -7.50 25.24
N GLY A 416 5.27 -8.28 24.18
CA GLY A 416 6.11 -9.41 23.83
C GLY A 416 6.21 -9.60 22.33
N PHE A 417 7.19 -10.39 21.91
CA PHE A 417 7.38 -10.76 20.51
C PHE A 417 7.80 -12.21 20.40
N GLY A 418 7.60 -12.78 19.22
CA GLY A 418 8.11 -14.09 18.90
C GLY A 418 8.03 -14.41 17.43
N GLY A 419 8.72 -15.48 17.06
CA GLY A 419 8.68 -15.98 15.70
C GLY A 419 9.42 -17.30 15.54
N VAL A 420 9.23 -17.87 14.36
CA VAL A 420 9.74 -19.18 14.00
C VAL A 420 10.22 -19.18 12.56
N LEU A 421 11.39 -19.77 12.35
CA LEU A 421 12.01 -19.99 11.06
C LEU A 421 11.85 -21.45 10.65
N ARG A 422 11.35 -21.70 9.45
CA ARG A 422 11.09 -23.05 8.93
C ARG A 422 11.58 -23.23 7.51
N ASN A 423 11.98 -24.44 7.16
CA ASN A 423 12.34 -24.83 5.80
C ASN A 423 11.16 -25.50 5.06
N GLU A 424 11.40 -25.96 3.83
CA GLU A 424 10.42 -26.64 2.98
C GLU A 424 9.88 -27.95 3.58
N PHE A 425 10.66 -28.61 4.43
CA PHE A 425 10.27 -29.83 5.16
C PHE A 425 9.49 -29.54 6.44
N LYS A 426 9.10 -28.27 6.66
CA LYS A 426 8.46 -27.79 7.89
C LYS A 426 9.35 -27.89 9.14
N HIS A 427 10.63 -28.24 8.98
CA HIS A 427 11.56 -28.32 10.09
C HIS A 427 11.82 -26.92 10.63
N ARG A 428 11.74 -26.79 11.96
CA ARG A 428 12.01 -25.55 12.68
C ARG A 428 13.52 -25.35 12.72
N LEU A 429 14.02 -24.31 12.06
CA LEU A 429 15.44 -23.97 12.02
C LEU A 429 15.83 -23.07 13.19
N ALA A 430 14.94 -22.15 13.57
CA ALA A 430 15.11 -21.33 14.75
C ALA A 430 13.76 -20.89 15.32
N VAL A 431 13.72 -20.63 16.63
CA VAL A 431 12.56 -20.11 17.36
C VAL A 431 13.07 -19.02 18.31
N TYR A 432 12.35 -17.89 18.37
CA TYR A 432 12.69 -16.81 19.29
C TYR A 432 11.44 -16.24 19.97
N SER A 433 11.63 -15.74 21.19
CA SER A 433 10.57 -15.12 21.98
C SER A 433 11.18 -14.22 23.06
N GLY A 434 10.53 -13.09 23.35
CA GLY A 434 11.01 -12.14 24.36
C GLY A 434 9.97 -11.10 24.79
N SER A 435 10.30 -10.35 25.84
CA SER A 435 9.48 -9.25 26.38
C SER A 435 10.02 -7.90 25.89
N LEU A 436 9.13 -6.92 25.71
CA LEU A 436 9.45 -5.55 25.29
C LEU A 436 9.00 -4.49 26.31
N GLY A 437 8.48 -4.90 27.46
CA GLY A 437 8.01 -3.94 28.47
C GLY A 437 6.75 -3.19 28.04
N GLU A 438 6.78 -1.87 28.07
CA GLU A 438 5.61 -1.01 27.82
C GLU A 438 5.67 -0.36 26.44
N VAL A 439 5.49 -1.18 25.40
CA VAL A 439 5.38 -0.70 24.01
C VAL A 439 4.06 -1.10 23.39
N ASP A 440 3.60 -0.35 22.39
CA ASP A 440 2.38 -0.70 21.66
C ASP A 440 2.57 -1.85 20.66
N SER A 441 1.45 -2.32 20.09
CA SER A 441 1.43 -3.45 19.18
C SER A 441 2.23 -3.21 17.90
N MET A 442 2.27 -1.98 17.41
CA MET A 442 2.99 -1.63 16.18
C MET A 442 4.49 -1.81 16.40
N VAL A 443 5.03 -1.23 17.48
CA VAL A 443 6.44 -1.39 17.84
C VAL A 443 6.77 -2.87 18.09
N ALA A 444 5.91 -3.59 18.82
CA ALA A 444 6.11 -5.01 19.09
C ALA A 444 6.20 -5.86 17.81
N ASN A 445 5.36 -5.59 16.81
CA ASN A 445 5.39 -6.34 15.54
C ASN A 445 6.61 -6.01 14.68
N VAL A 446 7.05 -4.74 14.66
CA VAL A 446 8.31 -4.36 13.99
C VAL A 446 9.50 -5.03 14.65
N GLU A 447 9.56 -5.05 15.98
CA GLU A 447 10.62 -5.73 16.73
C GLU A 447 10.58 -7.24 16.51
N ALA A 448 9.39 -7.85 16.46
CA ALA A 448 9.27 -9.27 16.14
C ALA A 448 9.93 -9.62 14.80
N LEU A 449 9.69 -8.82 13.76
CA LEU A 449 10.37 -8.98 12.46
C LEU A 449 11.88 -8.76 12.59
N ARG A 450 12.30 -7.68 13.26
CA ARG A 450 13.71 -7.34 13.47
C ARG A 450 14.48 -8.49 14.11
N GLN A 451 13.97 -9.06 15.20
CA GLN A 451 14.64 -10.16 15.90
C GLN A 451 14.70 -11.45 15.07
N GLY A 452 13.67 -11.72 14.26
CA GLY A 452 13.69 -12.84 13.32
C GLY A 452 14.77 -12.71 12.25
N LEU A 453 14.91 -11.51 11.67
CA LEU A 453 16.00 -11.24 10.72
C LEU A 453 17.38 -11.29 11.37
N ARG A 454 17.50 -10.88 12.63
CA ARG A 454 18.75 -11.01 13.40
C ARG A 454 19.15 -12.47 13.58
N CYS A 455 18.18 -13.40 13.74
CA CYS A 455 18.47 -14.83 13.81
C CYS A 455 19.12 -15.36 12.52
N LEU A 456 18.74 -14.84 11.35
CA LEU A 456 19.30 -15.26 10.06
C LEU A 456 20.82 -15.06 9.97
N GLN A 457 21.37 -14.07 10.69
CA GLN A 457 22.81 -13.76 10.69
C GLN A 457 23.66 -14.85 11.36
N TYR A 458 23.03 -15.69 12.20
CA TYR A 458 23.70 -16.79 12.91
C TYR A 458 23.46 -18.15 12.25
N MET A 459 22.74 -18.18 11.12
CA MET A 459 22.45 -19.41 10.40
C MET A 459 23.56 -19.73 9.40
N SER A 460 23.88 -21.02 9.31
CA SER A 460 24.80 -21.56 8.32
C SER A 460 24.11 -22.71 7.57
N PRO A 461 24.08 -22.69 6.22
CA PRO A 461 24.60 -21.63 5.34
C PRO A 461 23.78 -20.32 5.41
N PRO A 462 24.31 -19.18 4.92
CA PRO A 462 23.59 -17.92 4.87
C PRO A 462 22.28 -18.02 4.08
N VAL A 463 21.23 -17.38 4.60
CA VAL A 463 19.91 -17.37 3.96
C VAL A 463 19.89 -16.40 2.79
N THR A 464 19.66 -16.91 1.59
CA THR A 464 19.59 -16.10 0.36
C THR A 464 18.16 -15.86 -0.13
N ARG A 465 17.19 -16.68 0.34
CA ARG A 465 15.80 -16.68 -0.08
C ARG A 465 14.85 -16.77 1.11
N LEU A 466 13.94 -15.81 1.25
CA LEU A 466 13.14 -15.63 2.47
C LEU A 466 11.67 -15.30 2.20
N VAL A 467 10.77 -16.02 2.86
CA VAL A 467 9.34 -15.67 2.96
C VAL A 467 9.09 -15.07 4.34
N LEU A 468 8.59 -13.84 4.40
CA LEU A 468 8.14 -13.19 5.62
C LEU A 468 6.62 -13.31 5.74
N GLU A 469 6.13 -13.82 6.86
CA GLU A 469 4.71 -13.89 7.18
C GLU A 469 4.44 -13.28 8.55
N GLY A 470 3.49 -12.34 8.60
CA GLY A 470 3.10 -11.66 9.82
C GLY A 470 1.62 -11.29 9.80
N ASN A 471 1.03 -11.15 10.97
CA ASN A 471 -0.40 -10.84 11.13
C ASN A 471 -0.72 -9.35 11.26
N ASP A 472 0.30 -8.49 11.37
CA ASP A 472 0.15 -7.04 11.32
C ASP A 472 0.30 -6.52 9.88
N LEU A 473 -0.81 -6.02 9.31
CA LEU A 473 -0.88 -5.57 7.92
C LEU A 473 0.09 -4.42 7.63
N SER A 474 0.18 -3.45 8.54
CA SER A 474 1.03 -2.26 8.39
C SER A 474 2.50 -2.65 8.36
N VAL A 475 2.94 -3.54 9.26
CA VAL A 475 4.32 -4.04 9.28
C VAL A 475 4.69 -4.77 8.00
N ILE A 476 3.78 -5.58 7.44
CA ILE A 476 4.01 -6.24 6.15
C ILE A 476 4.11 -5.23 5.01
N ARG A 477 3.25 -4.22 4.99
CA ARG A 477 3.32 -3.14 4.00
C ARG A 477 4.65 -2.41 4.08
N TRP A 478 5.15 -2.10 5.28
CA TRP A 478 6.46 -1.47 5.45
C TRP A 478 7.61 -2.40 5.06
N ALA A 479 7.57 -3.68 5.41
CA ALA A 479 8.56 -4.67 4.94
C ALA A 479 8.62 -4.72 3.40
N ASN A 480 7.49 -4.50 2.72
CA ASN A 480 7.39 -4.38 1.26
C ASN A 480 7.74 -2.99 0.70
N ARG A 481 8.22 -2.08 1.55
CA ARG A 481 8.49 -0.66 1.23
C ARG A 481 7.24 0.06 0.72
N GLY A 482 6.10 -0.20 1.37
CA GLY A 482 4.79 0.38 1.07
C GLY A 482 4.69 1.86 1.40
N PHE A 483 3.53 2.29 1.91
CA PHE A 483 3.27 3.67 2.28
C PHE A 483 4.07 4.13 3.51
N GLU A 484 4.13 5.44 3.75
CA GLU A 484 4.95 6.09 4.78
C GLU A 484 4.73 5.51 6.19
N PRO A 485 5.77 4.99 6.87
CA PRO A 485 5.68 4.55 8.25
C PRO A 485 5.81 5.71 9.26
N PRO A 486 5.29 5.56 10.49
CA PRO A 486 5.51 6.52 11.56
C PRO A 486 7.01 6.71 11.88
N LYS A 487 7.42 7.95 12.17
CA LYS A 487 8.83 8.31 12.43
C LYS A 487 9.48 7.50 13.55
N ARG A 488 8.73 7.15 14.60
CA ARG A 488 9.22 6.42 15.78
C ARG A 488 9.73 5.00 15.49
N ILE A 489 9.36 4.39 14.36
CA ILE A 489 9.84 3.06 13.95
C ILE A 489 10.89 3.13 12.82
N ALA A 490 11.32 4.33 12.42
CA ALA A 490 12.20 4.52 11.27
C ALA A 490 13.58 3.86 11.45
N GLU A 491 14.13 3.86 12.67
CA GLU A 491 15.40 3.22 12.99
C GLU A 491 15.34 1.70 12.78
N ALA A 492 14.35 1.05 13.42
CA ALA A 492 14.15 -0.39 13.30
C ALA A 492 13.90 -0.82 11.85
N LEU A 493 13.10 -0.05 11.11
CA LEU A 493 12.89 -0.30 9.68
C LEU A 493 14.17 -0.11 8.85
N GLY A 494 15.02 0.87 9.19
CA GLY A 494 16.32 1.07 8.57
C GLY A 494 17.21 -0.17 8.69
N GLU A 495 17.30 -0.77 9.88
CA GLU A 495 18.05 -2.01 10.10
C GLU A 495 17.45 -3.20 9.33
N ILE A 496 16.12 -3.36 9.40
CA ILE A 496 15.38 -4.40 8.64
C ILE A 496 15.71 -4.29 7.15
N TYR A 497 15.68 -3.09 6.58
CA TYR A 497 16.01 -2.86 5.17
C TYR A 497 17.47 -3.17 4.83
N CYS A 498 18.40 -2.89 5.74
CA CYS A 498 19.80 -3.25 5.57
C CYS A 498 19.99 -4.76 5.57
N TRP A 499 19.31 -5.50 6.43
CA TRP A 499 19.42 -6.96 6.50
C TRP A 499 18.70 -7.69 5.36
N LEU A 500 17.61 -7.13 4.86
CA LEU A 500 16.94 -7.64 3.66
C LEU A 500 17.72 -7.34 2.37
N LYS A 501 18.72 -6.44 2.41
CA LYS A 501 19.55 -6.14 1.25
C LYS A 501 20.40 -7.36 0.89
N GLY A 502 20.17 -7.91 -0.31
CA GLY A 502 20.88 -9.09 -0.80
C GLY A 502 20.17 -10.42 -0.52
N ILE A 503 19.03 -10.39 0.18
CA ILE A 503 18.12 -11.53 0.30
C ILE A 503 17.01 -11.36 -0.74
N GLU A 504 16.78 -12.40 -1.55
CA GLU A 504 15.58 -12.49 -2.37
C GLU A 504 14.40 -12.77 -1.43
N TYR A 505 13.53 -11.78 -1.20
CA TYR A 505 12.44 -11.92 -0.25
C TYR A 505 11.08 -11.46 -0.76
N VAL A 506 10.06 -12.04 -0.14
CA VAL A 506 8.66 -11.62 -0.22
C VAL A 506 8.09 -11.46 1.19
N ALA A 507 7.08 -10.60 1.35
CA ALA A 507 6.39 -10.43 2.62
C ALA A 507 4.89 -10.46 2.43
N TYR A 508 4.22 -11.27 3.23
CA TYR A 508 2.79 -11.54 3.15
C TYR A 508 2.09 -11.28 4.47
N HIS A 509 0.93 -10.63 4.35
CA HIS A 509 0.00 -10.52 5.45
C HIS A 509 -0.77 -11.83 5.50
N VAL A 510 -0.82 -12.40 6.70
CA VAL A 510 -1.52 -13.65 6.95
C VAL A 510 -2.42 -13.50 8.17
N TYR A 511 -3.52 -14.22 8.21
CA TYR A 511 -4.47 -14.14 9.32
C TYR A 511 -3.98 -14.92 10.53
N GLU A 512 -4.52 -14.59 11.70
CA GLU A 512 -4.08 -15.13 12.99
C GLU A 512 -4.10 -16.65 13.02
N GLU A 513 -5.08 -17.29 12.36
CA GLU A 513 -5.20 -18.74 12.30
C GLU A 513 -3.96 -19.41 11.68
N SER A 514 -3.37 -18.78 10.66
CA SER A 514 -2.16 -19.27 9.97
C SER A 514 -0.86 -18.89 10.67
N ASN A 515 -0.90 -17.90 11.57
CA ASN A 515 0.27 -17.37 12.29
C ASN A 515 0.25 -17.72 13.79
N SER A 516 -0.59 -18.68 14.19
CA SER A 516 -0.92 -18.98 15.58
C SER A 516 0.29 -19.28 16.46
N LEU A 517 1.31 -19.99 15.95
CA LEU A 517 2.52 -20.27 16.73
C LEU A 517 3.31 -18.99 17.03
N ALA A 518 3.48 -18.09 16.07
CA ALA A 518 4.19 -16.83 16.29
C ALA A 518 3.44 -15.94 17.30
N ILE A 519 2.11 -15.91 17.23
CA ILE A 519 1.24 -15.22 18.19
C ILE A 519 1.39 -15.81 19.59
N GLU A 520 1.41 -17.14 19.73
CA GLU A 520 1.61 -17.80 21.02
C GLU A 520 3.00 -17.49 21.60
N LEU A 521 4.04 -17.51 20.76
CA LEU A 521 5.39 -17.13 21.14
C LEU A 521 5.46 -15.68 21.61
N ALA A 522 4.75 -14.75 20.98
CA ALA A 522 4.68 -13.35 21.40
C ALA A 522 3.94 -13.19 22.74
N ASN A 523 2.82 -13.90 22.90
CA ASN A 523 2.03 -13.88 24.13
C ASN A 523 2.80 -14.40 25.34
N LYS A 524 3.52 -15.50 25.18
CA LYS A 524 4.35 -16.07 26.24
C LYS A 524 5.63 -15.26 26.46
N GLY A 525 6.17 -14.68 25.38
CA GLY A 525 7.32 -13.78 25.39
C GLY A 525 7.18 -12.60 26.32
N ALA A 526 5.97 -12.04 26.43
CA ALA A 526 5.65 -10.94 27.33
C ALA A 526 6.07 -11.17 28.79
N ASN A 527 6.05 -12.43 29.25
CA ASN A 527 6.37 -12.82 30.62
C ASN A 527 7.83 -13.25 30.81
N LEU A 528 8.64 -13.27 29.75
CA LEU A 528 10.04 -13.67 29.83
C LEU A 528 10.91 -12.54 30.38
N LEU A 529 11.84 -12.88 31.27
CA LEU A 529 12.83 -11.94 31.80
C LEU A 529 13.92 -11.58 30.79
N ASN A 530 14.19 -12.47 29.83
CA ASN A 530 15.25 -12.31 28.84
C ASN A 530 14.79 -12.84 27.48
N LEU A 531 15.36 -12.33 26.39
CA LEU A 531 15.23 -12.91 25.06
C LEU A 531 15.69 -14.38 25.08
N ARG A 532 14.87 -15.25 24.49
CA ARG A 532 15.17 -16.66 24.28
C ARG A 532 15.27 -16.92 22.79
N VAL A 533 16.34 -17.59 22.37
CA VAL A 533 16.54 -18.04 20.99
C VAL A 533 16.99 -19.49 21.01
N TRP A 534 16.38 -20.30 20.15
CA TRP A 534 16.74 -21.68 19.89
C TRP A 534 17.08 -21.84 18.40
N PHE A 535 18.11 -22.62 18.11
CA PHE A 535 18.49 -23.05 16.77
C PHE A 535 18.44 -24.57 16.70
N SER A 536 18.04 -25.11 15.55
CA SER A 536 18.13 -26.54 15.29
C SER A 536 19.59 -27.00 15.42
N PRO A 537 19.85 -28.12 16.11
CA PRO A 537 21.15 -28.77 16.04
C PRO A 537 21.52 -29.03 14.58
N SER A 538 22.79 -28.81 14.26
CA SER A 538 23.39 -29.02 12.93
C SER A 538 23.30 -30.47 12.48
#